data_AF-A0AAD9TDW9-F1
#
_entry.id   AF-A0AAD9TDW9-F1
#
_cell.length_a   1.000
_cell.length_b   1.000
_cell.length_c   1.000
_cell.angle_alpha   90.00
_cell.angle_beta   90.00
_cell.angle_gamma   90.00
#
_symmetry.space_group_name_H-M   'P 1'
#
loop_
_entity.id
_entity.type
_entity.pdbx_description
1 polymer ?
#
loop_
_entity_poly.entity_id
_entity_poly.type
_entity_poly.pdbx_seq_one_letter_code
_entity_poly.pdbx_strand_id
1 'polypeptide(L)'
;MTGIEYMLSEVMEPHLFVIHKQKRDSPEKVTPMLSYYLLDGSIYQAPLLCNVFAARIGRALFYIQKAFTTAASKLEKIGYVDAENEGAAPDSKVTKVTIDFKEVKQVDHILASLQCKVNLISE
;
A
#
# COMPACT_ATOMS: atom_id res chain seq x y z
N MET A 1 -6.04 32.97 23.06
CA MET A 1 -5.05 32.11 23.74
C MET A 1 -3.98 31.70 22.74
N THR A 2 -2.77 31.43 23.17
CA THR A 2 -1.66 30.93 22.34
C THR A 2 -1.15 29.61 22.94
N GLY A 3 -0.62 28.72 22.11
CA GLY A 3 -0.12 27.41 22.55
C GLY A 3 -0.72 26.24 21.80
N ILE A 4 -0.66 25.05 22.43
CA ILE A 4 -1.24 23.82 21.86
C ILE A 4 -2.70 23.73 22.28
N GLU A 5 -3.57 23.53 21.30
CA GLU A 5 -5.00 23.34 21.51
C GLU A 5 -5.51 22.13 20.74
N TYR A 6 -6.65 21.61 21.19
CA TYR A 6 -7.35 20.50 20.58
C TYR A 6 -8.72 21.00 20.13
N MET A 7 -9.02 20.84 18.85
CA MET A 7 -10.27 21.29 18.23
C MET A 7 -11.03 20.07 17.73
N LEU A 8 -12.32 19.98 18.09
CA LEU A 8 -13.24 19.02 17.50
C LEU A 8 -13.66 19.53 16.12
N SER A 9 -13.34 18.77 15.08
CA SER A 9 -13.55 19.16 13.68
C SER A 9 -14.79 18.51 13.08
N GLU A 10 -14.91 17.20 13.24
CA GLU A 10 -16.03 16.43 12.71
C GLU A 10 -16.67 15.60 13.80
N VAL A 11 -18.00 15.49 13.71
CA VAL A 11 -18.83 14.80 14.68
C VAL A 11 -19.86 13.99 13.91
N MET A 12 -19.81 12.67 14.06
CA MET A 12 -20.79 11.73 13.53
C MET A 12 -21.21 10.82 14.69
N GLU A 13 -22.17 11.31 15.46
CA GLU A 13 -22.68 10.59 16.64
C GLU A 13 -23.40 9.29 16.24
N PRO A 14 -23.25 8.20 17.01
CA PRO A 14 -22.42 8.07 18.21
C PRO A 14 -20.98 7.56 17.93
N HIS A 15 -20.64 7.28 16.67
CA HIS A 15 -19.53 6.37 16.34
C HIS A 15 -18.19 7.07 16.06
N LEU A 16 -18.20 8.28 15.51
CA LEU A 16 -16.97 8.94 15.03
C LEU A 16 -16.87 10.39 15.49
N PHE A 17 -15.74 10.74 16.07
CA PHE A 17 -15.34 12.12 16.30
C PHE A 17 -13.91 12.35 15.82
N VAL A 18 -13.65 13.48 15.17
CA VAL A 18 -12.32 13.86 14.66
C VAL A 18 -11.80 15.05 15.44
N ILE A 19 -10.65 14.89 16.09
CA ILE A 19 -10.00 15.94 16.87
C ILE A 19 -8.68 16.31 16.19
N HIS A 20 -8.46 17.60 15.94
CA HIS A 20 -7.19 18.14 15.47
C HIS A 20 -6.40 18.73 16.63
N LYS A 21 -5.16 18.28 16.78
CA LYS A 21 -4.14 18.95 17.59
C LYS A 21 -3.49 20.01 16.74
N GLN A 22 -3.54 21.26 17.19
CA GLN A 22 -2.99 22.39 16.47
C GLN A 22 -2.23 23.32 17.43
N LYS A 23 -1.23 24.01 16.88
CA LYS A 23 -0.46 25.02 17.60
C LYS A 23 -0.90 26.40 17.11
N ARG A 24 -1.46 27.19 18.01
CA ARG A 24 -1.86 28.57 17.76
C ARG A 24 -0.72 29.50 18.19
N ASP A 25 -0.05 30.11 17.21
CA ASP A 25 1.01 31.10 17.44
C ASP A 25 0.43 32.52 17.55
N SER A 26 -0.68 32.79 16.84
CA SER A 26 -1.45 34.05 16.93
C SER A 26 -2.95 33.76 16.71
N PRO A 27 -3.86 34.73 16.91
CA PRO A 27 -5.29 34.53 16.68
C PRO A 27 -5.62 34.01 15.27
N GLU A 28 -4.85 34.44 14.27
CA GLU A 28 -5.03 34.08 12.85
C GLU A 28 -4.10 32.94 12.41
N LYS A 29 -2.95 32.77 13.08
CA LYS A 29 -1.94 31.77 12.72
C LYS A 29 -2.09 30.51 13.56
N VAL A 30 -2.63 29.48 12.92
CA VAL A 30 -2.78 28.13 13.49
C VAL A 30 -2.04 27.13 12.60
N THR A 31 -1.17 26.33 13.21
CA THR A 31 -0.43 25.26 12.53
C THR A 31 -1.03 23.90 12.94
N PRO A 32 -1.67 23.16 12.04
CA PRO A 32 -2.15 21.81 12.33
C PRO A 32 -0.96 20.86 12.54
N MET A 33 -1.05 19.98 13.54
CA MET A 33 0.03 19.05 13.89
C MET A 33 -0.37 17.59 13.69
N LEU A 34 -1.46 17.16 14.33
CA LEU A 34 -1.91 15.76 14.34
C LEU A 34 -3.43 15.70 14.34
N SER A 35 -3.96 14.58 13.87
CA SER A 35 -5.39 14.27 13.90
C SER A 35 -5.62 12.99 14.69
N TYR A 36 -6.70 12.96 15.47
CA TYR A 36 -7.13 11.82 16.27
C TYR A 36 -8.55 11.45 15.89
N TYR A 37 -8.80 10.16 15.72
CA TYR A 37 -10.12 9.58 15.51
C TYR A 37 -10.59 8.97 16.82
N LEU A 38 -11.76 9.37 17.31
CA LEU A 38 -12.50 8.63 18.32
C LEU A 38 -13.48 7.74 17.59
N LEU A 39 -13.26 6.43 17.63
CA LEU A 39 -14.13 5.41 17.06
C LEU A 39 -14.72 4.60 18.20
N ASP A 40 -16.04 4.64 18.38
CA ASP A 40 -16.76 3.87 19.40
C ASP A 40 -16.19 4.00 20.82
N GLY A 41 -15.77 5.22 21.19
CA GLY A 41 -15.15 5.52 22.49
C GLY A 41 -13.66 5.20 22.60
N SER A 42 -13.03 4.66 21.54
CA SER A 42 -11.59 4.39 21.48
C SER A 42 -10.85 5.46 20.68
N ILE A 43 -9.70 5.91 21.18
CA ILE A 43 -8.90 6.97 20.56
C ILE A 43 -7.78 6.38 19.71
N TYR A 44 -7.72 6.76 18.43
CA TYR A 44 -6.68 6.38 17.48
C TYR A 44 -6.00 7.63 16.90
N GLN A 45 -4.68 7.58 16.77
CA GLN A 45 -3.94 8.62 16.06
C GLN A 45 -3.98 8.36 14.54
N ALA A 46 -4.35 9.38 13.77
CA ALA A 46 -4.30 9.31 12.31
C ALA A 46 -2.85 9.17 11.83
N PRO A 47 -2.53 8.18 10.98
CA PRO A 47 -1.19 8.06 10.42
C PRO A 47 -0.96 9.15 9.37
N LEU A 48 0.28 9.61 9.26
CA LEU A 48 0.67 10.51 8.18
C LEU A 48 0.61 9.76 6.84
N LEU A 49 0.03 10.40 5.82
CA LEU A 49 -0.19 9.79 4.52
C LEU A 49 1.11 9.27 3.89
N CYS A 50 2.22 10.00 4.05
CA CYS A 50 3.55 9.58 3.60
C CYS A 50 4.00 8.26 4.23
N ASN A 51 3.78 8.07 5.53
CA ASN A 51 4.14 6.84 6.24
C ASN A 51 3.31 5.66 5.75
N VAL A 52 2.02 5.88 5.49
CA VAL A 52 1.13 4.85 4.95
C VAL A 52 1.60 4.43 3.55
N PHE A 53 1.96 5.39 2.68
CA PHE A 53 2.50 5.09 1.36
C PHE A 53 3.84 4.35 1.44
N ALA A 54 4.78 4.82 2.24
CA ALA A 54 6.07 4.19 2.42
C ALA A 54 5.93 2.73 2.86
N ALA A 55 5.04 2.45 3.83
CA ALA A 55 4.77 1.10 4.28
C ALA A 55 4.18 0.20 3.18
N ARG A 56 3.23 0.72 2.38
CA ARG A 56 2.61 -0.04 1.28
C ARG A 56 3.60 -0.32 0.15
N ILE A 57 4.36 0.69 -0.27
CA ILE A 57 5.38 0.56 -1.33
C ILE A 57 6.48 -0.40 -0.88
N GLY A 58 6.98 -0.25 0.34
CA GLY A 58 7.99 -1.14 0.90
C GLY A 58 7.53 -2.60 0.93
N ARG A 59 6.28 -2.84 1.31
CA ARG A 59 5.69 -4.19 1.31
C ARG A 59 5.49 -4.76 -0.09
N ALA A 60 5.07 -3.95 -1.06
CA ALA A 60 4.97 -4.38 -2.46
C ALA A 60 6.35 -4.76 -3.01
N LEU A 61 7.36 -3.91 -2.81
CA LEU A 61 8.73 -4.17 -3.25
C LEU A 61 9.30 -5.44 -2.62
N PHE A 62 9.06 -5.65 -1.32
CA PHE A 62 9.47 -6.87 -0.63
C PHE A 62 8.92 -8.13 -1.29
N TYR A 63 7.62 -8.16 -1.63
CA TYR A 63 7.02 -9.34 -2.28
C TYR A 63 7.53 -9.53 -3.71
N ILE A 64 7.76 -8.44 -4.46
CA ILE A 64 8.34 -8.50 -5.80
C ILE A 64 9.75 -9.11 -5.73
N GLN A 65 10.60 -8.58 -4.85
CA GLN A 65 11.96 -9.10 -4.64
C GLN A 65 11.93 -10.58 -4.24
N LYS A 66 11.06 -10.94 -3.27
CA LYS A 66 10.90 -12.33 -2.84
C LYS A 66 10.48 -13.25 -3.99
N ALA A 67 9.57 -12.81 -4.86
CA ALA A 67 9.14 -13.57 -6.02
C ALA A 67 10.30 -13.80 -7.00
N PHE A 68 11.07 -12.76 -7.32
CA PHE A 68 12.24 -12.87 -8.19
C PHE A 68 13.33 -13.77 -7.60
N THR A 69 13.68 -13.62 -6.32
CA THR A 69 14.66 -14.51 -5.66
C THR A 69 14.18 -15.97 -5.66
N THR A 70 12.88 -16.20 -5.47
CA THR A 70 12.31 -17.55 -5.53
C THR A 70 12.33 -18.11 -6.96
N ALA A 71 12.05 -17.30 -7.97
CA ALA A 71 12.11 -17.71 -9.36
C ALA A 71 13.55 -18.04 -9.79
N ALA A 72 14.52 -17.18 -9.44
CA ALA A 72 15.93 -17.37 -9.75
C ALA A 72 16.49 -18.66 -9.13
N SER A 73 16.23 -18.89 -7.84
CA SER A 73 16.70 -20.11 -7.15
C SER A 73 16.08 -21.41 -7.70
N LYS A 74 14.86 -21.37 -8.24
CA LYS A 74 14.27 -22.52 -8.95
C LYS A 74 14.88 -22.72 -10.34
N LEU A 75 15.26 -21.64 -11.01
CA LEU A 75 15.88 -21.70 -12.34
C LEU A 75 17.31 -22.26 -12.26
N GLU A 76 18.09 -21.88 -11.25
CA GLU A 76 19.42 -22.46 -10.99
C GLU A 76 19.36 -23.97 -10.74
N LYS A 77 18.30 -24.47 -10.09
CA LYS A 77 18.09 -25.90 -9.88
C LYS A 77 17.74 -26.67 -11.16
N ILE A 78 17.13 -26.03 -12.15
CA ILE A 78 16.81 -26.67 -13.43
C ILE A 78 18.08 -26.82 -14.29
N GLY A 79 19.00 -25.86 -14.21
CA GLY A 79 20.27 -25.89 -14.98
C GLY A 79 21.28 -26.96 -14.57
N TYR A 80 21.05 -27.71 -13.47
CA TYR A 80 21.95 -28.77 -12.99
C TYR A 80 21.39 -30.19 -13.22
N VAL A 81 20.15 -30.36 -13.68
CA VAL A 81 19.52 -31.69 -13.83
C VAL A 81 19.83 -32.35 -15.18
N ASP A 82 20.46 -31.65 -16.13
CA ASP A 82 20.75 -32.20 -17.46
C ASP A 82 22.14 -32.89 -17.60
N ALA A 83 22.86 -33.15 -16.51
CA ALA A 83 24.20 -33.76 -16.61
C ALA A 83 24.24 -35.28 -16.41
N GLU A 84 23.43 -35.91 -15.54
CA GLU A 84 23.49 -37.37 -15.35
C GLU A 84 22.15 -37.96 -14.86
N ASN A 85 21.35 -38.53 -15.77
CA ASN A 85 20.76 -39.87 -15.63
C ASN A 85 19.84 -40.19 -16.83
N GLU A 86 20.30 -41.09 -17.69
CA GLU A 86 19.42 -41.93 -18.48
C GLU A 86 18.67 -42.89 -17.53
N GLY A 87 17.34 -42.83 -17.51
CA GLY A 87 16.53 -43.89 -16.89
C GLY A 87 15.19 -43.46 -16.30
N ALA A 88 14.12 -43.78 -17.03
CA ALA A 88 12.73 -43.97 -16.59
C ALA A 88 11.81 -42.73 -16.36
N ALA A 89 10.60 -42.86 -16.92
CA ALA A 89 9.43 -41.96 -16.99
C ALA A 89 8.87 -41.48 -15.61
N PRO A 90 7.81 -40.63 -15.48
CA PRO A 90 6.92 -40.01 -16.50
C PRO A 90 6.66 -38.49 -16.31
N ASP A 91 5.95 -37.91 -17.29
CA ASP A 91 5.60 -36.50 -17.49
C ASP A 91 5.10 -35.74 -16.25
N SER A 92 5.89 -34.76 -15.78
CA SER A 92 5.36 -33.64 -15.01
C SER A 92 5.09 -32.47 -15.97
N LYS A 93 3.81 -32.14 -16.16
CA LYS A 93 3.36 -31.01 -16.98
C LYS A 93 4.09 -29.73 -16.52
N VAL A 94 5.08 -29.32 -17.30
CA VAL A 94 5.62 -27.95 -17.30
C VAL A 94 4.47 -27.03 -17.68
N THR A 95 3.77 -26.50 -16.70
CA THR A 95 2.79 -25.43 -16.92
C THR A 95 3.61 -24.18 -17.24
N LYS A 96 3.80 -23.93 -18.54
CA LYS A 96 4.20 -22.61 -19.04
C LYS A 96 3.26 -21.59 -18.40
N VAL A 97 3.77 -20.81 -17.44
CA VAL A 97 3.08 -19.63 -16.93
C VAL A 97 3.10 -18.62 -18.07
N THR A 98 2.06 -18.71 -18.90
CA THR A 98 1.83 -17.84 -20.03
C THR A 98 1.16 -16.62 -19.42
N ILE A 99 1.87 -15.50 -19.33
CA ILE A 99 1.30 -14.25 -18.82
C ILE A 99 0.10 -13.91 -19.72
N ASP A 100 -1.10 -13.95 -19.17
CA ASP A 100 -2.31 -13.66 -19.92
C ASP A 100 -2.34 -12.15 -20.23
N PHE A 101 -2.15 -11.79 -21.49
CA PHE A 101 -2.17 -10.41 -21.97
C PHE A 101 -3.48 -9.68 -21.63
N LYS A 102 -4.55 -10.39 -21.26
CA LYS A 102 -5.79 -9.79 -20.76
C LYS A 102 -5.61 -9.17 -19.37
N GLU A 103 -4.83 -9.78 -18.48
CA GLU A 103 -4.57 -9.25 -17.14
C GLU A 103 -3.75 -7.96 -17.22
N VAL A 104 -2.76 -7.90 -18.13
CA VAL A 104 -1.94 -6.69 -18.34
C VAL A 104 -2.80 -5.51 -18.81
N LYS A 105 -3.70 -5.74 -19.77
CA LYS A 105 -4.64 -4.69 -20.25
C LYS A 105 -5.63 -4.25 -19.17
N GLN A 106 -6.02 -5.16 -18.28
CA GLN A 106 -6.88 -4.84 -17.15
C GLN A 106 -6.15 -3.94 -16.14
N VAL A 107 -4.87 -4.22 -15.86
CA VAL A 107 -4.04 -3.37 -14.99
C VAL A 107 -3.87 -1.96 -15.57
N ASP A 108 -3.62 -1.83 -16.88
CA ASP A 108 -3.52 -0.53 -17.54
C ASP A 108 -4.82 0.27 -17.45
N HIS A 109 -5.97 -0.39 -17.63
CA HIS A 109 -7.27 0.26 -17.49
C HIS A 109 -7.52 0.76 -16.06
N ILE A 110 -7.13 -0.02 -15.06
CA ILE A 110 -7.22 0.37 -13.64
C ILE A 110 -6.29 1.55 -13.35
N LEU A 111 -5.06 1.52 -13.87
CA LEU A 111 -4.10 2.60 -13.67
C LEU A 111 -4.59 3.93 -14.28
N ALA A 112 -5.16 3.88 -15.50
CA ALA A 112 -5.75 5.04 -16.15
C ALA A 112 -6.93 5.61 -15.35
N SER A 113 -7.81 4.74 -14.82
CA SER A 113 -8.94 5.16 -13.99
C SER A 113 -8.50 5.86 -12.70
N LEU A 114 -7.45 5.35 -12.06
CA LEU A 114 -6.88 5.96 -10.86
C LEU A 114 -6.22 7.31 -11.16
N GLN A 115 -5.49 7.43 -12.26
CA GLN A 115 -4.85 8.70 -12.67
C GLN A 115 -5.89 9.80 -12.95
N CYS A 116 -6.98 9.47 -13.65
CA CYS A 116 -8.07 10.43 -13.87
C CYS A 116 -8.69 10.88 -12.54
N LYS A 117 -8.86 9.97 -11.59
CA LYS A 117 -9.47 10.29 -10.29
C LYS A 117 -8.56 11.15 -9.40
N VAL A 118 -7.24 10.98 -9.49
CA VAL A 118 -6.27 11.83 -8.79
C VAL A 118 -6.27 13.25 -9.36
N ASN A 119 -6.34 13.40 -10.68
CA ASN A 119 -6.40 14.73 -11.31
C ASN A 119 -7.70 15.49 -10.97
N LEU A 120 -8.83 14.79 -10.80
CA LEU A 120 -10.11 15.39 -10.38
C LEU A 120 -10.16 15.84 -8.91
N ILE A 121 -9.24 15.38 -8.06
CA ILE A 121 -9.14 15.77 -6.64
C ILE A 121 -8.13 16.94 -6.47
N SER A 122 -7.46 17.33 -7.56
CA SER A 122 -6.40 18.35 -7.57
C SER A 122 -6.89 19.73 -8.03
N GLU A 123 -8.19 19.88 -8.30
CA GLU A 123 -8.90 21.12 -8.64
C GLU A 123 -9.87 21.50 -7.52
#